data_AF-A0AA38Q4B5-F1
#
_entry.id   AF-A0AA38Q4B5-F1
#
_cell.length_a   1.000
_cell.length_b   1.000
_cell.length_c   1.000
_cell.angle_alpha   90.00
_cell.angle_beta   90.00
_cell.angle_gamma   90.00
#
_symmetry.space_group_name_H-M   'P 1'
#
loop_
_entity.id
_entity.type
_entity.pdbx_description
1 polymer ?
#
loop_
_entity_poly.entity_id
_entity_poly.type
_entity_poly.pdbx_seq_one_letter_code
_entity_poly.pdbx_strand_id
1 'polypeptide(L)'
;MTPIAQTVDGKNILNISRRRLQKNATIRENLDITGLRSDNKVWVAIESSQIESAISKLDGGLNHHIQSISPNLSPGQIQLLALARSLLSGKKTILLDEATAALDGENRR
;
A
#
# COMPACT_ATOMS: atom_id res chain seq x y z
N MET A 1 5.25 -3.44 19.53
CA MET A 1 5.31 -2.13 18.83
C MET A 1 3.98 -1.96 18.09
N THR A 2 3.04 -1.27 18.73
CA THR A 2 1.62 -1.20 18.35
C THR A 2 1.42 -0.15 17.25
N PRO A 3 0.58 -0.36 16.22
CA PRO A 3 0.36 0.65 15.19
C PRO A 3 -0.35 1.87 15.77
N ILE A 4 0.20 3.06 15.53
CA ILE A 4 -0.43 4.34 15.86
C ILE A 4 -1.56 4.56 14.83
N ALA A 5 -2.77 4.13 15.18
CA ALA A 5 -3.98 4.70 14.59
C ALA A 5 -4.18 6.06 15.29
N GLN A 6 -3.95 7.17 14.58
CA GLN A 6 -4.38 8.46 15.11
C GLN A 6 -5.90 8.53 14.95
N THR A 7 -6.59 8.54 16.08
CA THR A 7 -8.05 8.71 16.14
C THR A 7 -8.30 10.21 16.25
N VAL A 8 -8.88 10.79 15.20
CA VAL A 8 -9.44 12.15 15.23
C VAL A 8 -10.93 11.97 14.99
N ASP A 9 -11.76 12.39 15.94
CA ASP A 9 -13.24 12.36 15.88
C ASP A 9 -13.89 11.00 15.56
N GLY A 10 -13.52 9.95 16.30
CA GLY A 10 -14.21 8.65 16.23
C GLY A 10 -14.10 7.92 14.88
N LYS A 11 -13.34 8.47 13.92
CA LYS A 11 -13.05 7.87 12.62
C LYS A 11 -11.64 7.28 12.64
N ASN A 12 -11.56 6.01 12.27
CA ASN A 12 -10.32 5.27 12.11
C ASN A 12 -9.59 5.75 10.83
N ILE A 13 -8.79 6.81 10.94
CA ILE A 13 -8.01 7.36 9.82
C ILE A 13 -6.73 6.53 9.63
N LEU A 14 -6.47 6.06 8.40
CA LEU A 14 -5.19 5.46 8.01
C LEU A 14 -4.44 6.45 7.10
N ASN A 15 -3.26 6.91 7.54
CA ASN A 15 -2.32 7.64 6.69
C ASN A 15 -1.59 6.65 5.78
N ILE A 16 -1.83 6.73 4.47
CA ILE A 16 -1.20 5.84 3.48
C ILE A 16 0.20 6.30 3.06
N SER A 17 0.57 7.54 3.32
CA SER A 17 1.77 8.18 2.77
C SER A 17 3.07 7.81 3.48
N ARG A 18 3.02 7.13 4.64
CA ARG A 18 4.25 6.81 5.42
C ARG A 18 4.48 5.34 5.76
N ARG A 19 3.61 4.41 5.37
CA ARG A 19 3.88 2.98 5.62
C ARG A 19 4.75 2.38 4.52
N ARG A 20 6.06 2.46 4.72
CA ARG A 20 7.03 1.73 3.89
C ARG A 20 6.68 0.25 3.85
N LEU A 21 6.93 -0.36 2.69
CA LEU A 21 6.90 -1.80 2.55
C LEU A 21 8.02 -2.41 3.40
N GLN A 22 7.74 -3.55 4.01
CA GLN A 22 8.73 -4.30 4.76
C GLN A 22 9.68 -4.97 3.78
N LYS A 23 10.98 -4.71 3.95
CA LYS A 23 12.03 -5.46 3.23
C LYS A 23 12.03 -6.91 3.69
N ASN A 24 12.46 -7.81 2.82
CA ASN A 24 12.53 -9.25 3.02
C ASN A 24 11.18 -9.93 3.28
N ALA A 25 10.07 -9.21 3.11
CA ALA A 25 8.72 -9.75 3.14
C ALA A 25 8.15 -9.83 1.72
N THR A 26 7.21 -10.74 1.54
CA THR A 26 6.46 -10.93 0.30
C THR A 26 5.46 -9.81 0.06
N ILE A 27 4.91 -9.72 -1.15
CA ILE A 27 3.77 -8.84 -1.45
C ILE A 27 2.58 -9.20 -0.56
N ARG A 28 2.33 -10.50 -0.31
CA ARG A 28 1.24 -10.98 0.56
C ARG A 28 1.36 -10.49 2.00
N GLU A 29 2.55 -10.62 2.60
CA GLU A 29 2.83 -10.15 3.97
C GLU A 29 2.76 -8.63 4.07
N ASN A 30 3.14 -7.94 2.99
CA ASN A 30 2.98 -6.50 2.91
C ASN A 30 1.51 -6.10 2.81
N LEU A 31 0.66 -6.80 2.08
CA LEU A 31 -0.77 -6.52 2.00
C LEU A 31 -1.49 -6.84 3.30
N ASP A 32 -1.16 -7.98 3.90
CA ASP A 32 -1.77 -8.49 5.13
C ASP A 32 -0.72 -8.68 6.22
N ILE A 33 -0.41 -7.59 6.91
CA ILE A 33 0.54 -7.58 8.04
C ILE A 33 0.06 -8.50 9.18
N THR A 34 -1.24 -8.80 9.26
CA THR A 34 -1.79 -9.67 10.30
C THR A 34 -1.64 -11.14 9.97
N GLY A 35 -1.53 -11.51 8.69
CA GLY A 35 -1.60 -12.89 8.22
C GLY A 35 -2.95 -13.58 8.47
N LEU A 36 -4.00 -12.82 8.82
CA LEU A 36 -5.31 -13.35 9.21
C LEU A 36 -6.37 -13.21 8.12
N ARG A 37 -6.05 -12.58 6.99
CA ARG A 37 -7.01 -12.35 5.90
C ARG A 37 -7.01 -13.54 4.97
N SER A 38 -8.18 -14.00 4.59
CA SER A 38 -8.34 -15.03 3.56
C SER A 38 -7.86 -14.52 2.19
N ASP A 39 -7.45 -15.44 1.33
CA ASP A 39 -6.98 -15.09 -0.02
C ASP A 39 -8.03 -14.36 -0.84
N ASN A 40 -9.30 -14.74 -0.71
CA ASN A 40 -10.40 -14.03 -1.37
C ASN A 40 -10.42 -12.54 -0.99
N LYS A 41 -10.25 -12.20 0.31
CA LYS A 41 -10.20 -10.79 0.72
C LYS A 41 -9.02 -10.05 0.14
N VAL A 42 -7.88 -10.73 0.01
CA VAL A 42 -6.66 -10.16 -0.57
C VAL A 42 -6.83 -9.86 -2.04
N TRP A 43 -7.39 -10.80 -2.80
CA TRP A 43 -7.70 -10.60 -4.21
C TRP A 43 -8.68 -9.45 -4.44
N VAL A 44 -9.77 -9.40 -3.65
CA VAL A 44 -10.73 -8.28 -3.74
C VAL A 44 -10.05 -6.93 -3.51
N ALA A 45 -9.11 -6.82 -2.57
CA ALA A 45 -8.39 -5.57 -2.34
C ALA A 45 -7.40 -5.21 -3.45
N ILE A 46 -6.75 -6.22 -4.05
CA ILE A 46 -5.82 -6.06 -5.19
C ILE A 46 -6.56 -5.57 -6.43
N GLU A 47 -7.72 -6.17 -6.73
CA GLU A 47 -8.59 -5.76 -7.83
C GLU A 47 -9.11 -4.35 -7.61
N SER A 48 -9.60 -4.06 -6.39
CA SER A 48 -10.13 -2.75 -6.03
C SER A 48 -9.09 -1.64 -6.08
N SER A 49 -7.80 -1.96 -5.90
CA SER A 49 -6.70 -0.99 -5.98
C SER A 49 -6.00 -0.97 -7.34
N GLN A 50 -6.42 -1.79 -8.31
CA GLN A 50 -5.83 -1.85 -9.65
C GLN A 50 -4.32 -2.19 -9.69
N ILE A 51 -3.77 -2.80 -8.62
CA ILE A 51 -2.35 -3.21 -8.55
C ILE A 51 -2.10 -4.57 -9.21
N GLU A 52 -3.16 -5.33 -9.51
CA GLU A 52 -3.10 -6.69 -10.06
C GLU A 52 -2.09 -6.84 -11.20
N SER A 53 -2.19 -5.98 -12.22
CA SER A 53 -1.31 -6.02 -13.40
C SER A 53 0.18 -5.83 -13.06
N ALA A 54 0.50 -5.11 -11.99
CA ALA A 54 1.86 -4.93 -11.52
C ALA A 54 2.34 -6.18 -10.76
N ILE A 55 1.48 -6.76 -9.91
CA ILE A 55 1.80 -8.00 -9.18
C ILE A 55 2.00 -9.17 -10.15
N SER A 56 1.16 -9.29 -11.18
CA SER A 56 1.23 -10.38 -12.17
C SER A 56 2.50 -10.35 -13.03
N LYS A 57 3.20 -9.19 -13.09
CA LYS A 57 4.50 -9.06 -13.78
C LYS A 57 5.68 -9.44 -12.89
N LEU A 58 5.47 -9.62 -11.59
CA LEU A 58 6.52 -10.04 -10.66
C LEU A 58 6.63 -11.56 -10.65
N ASP A 59 7.86 -12.08 -10.73
CA ASP A 59 8.11 -13.50 -10.53
C ASP A 59 7.62 -13.92 -9.13
N GLY A 60 6.70 -14.89 -9.10
CA GLY A 60 6.07 -15.37 -7.85
C GLY A 60 4.87 -14.56 -7.37
N GLY A 61 4.48 -13.48 -8.05
CA GLY A 61 3.27 -12.71 -7.77
C GLY A 61 3.16 -12.27 -6.30
N LEU A 62 2.16 -12.79 -5.58
CA LEU A 62 1.98 -12.52 -4.15
C LEU A 62 3.13 -13.00 -3.26
N ASN A 63 3.83 -14.05 -3.70
CA ASN A 63 4.99 -14.61 -3.01
C ASN A 63 6.30 -13.93 -3.43
N HIS A 64 6.26 -12.92 -4.29
CA HIS A 64 7.44 -12.16 -4.67
C HIS A 64 8.03 -11.44 -3.45
N HIS A 65 9.29 -11.73 -3.12
CA HIS A 65 9.99 -11.10 -2.02
C HIS A 65 10.46 -9.69 -2.39
N ILE A 66 10.15 -8.71 -1.53
CA ILE A 66 10.67 -7.35 -1.66
C ILE A 66 12.11 -7.33 -1.11
N GLN A 67 13.09 -7.43 -2.01
CA GLN A 67 14.51 -7.51 -1.67
C GLN A 67 15.13 -6.15 -1.28
N SER A 68 14.49 -5.03 -1.64
CA SER A 68 15.08 -3.68 -1.51
C SER A 68 14.05 -2.63 -1.04
N ILE A 69 14.52 -1.47 -0.54
CA ILE A 69 13.64 -0.33 -0.16
C ILE A 69 12.87 0.20 -1.38
N SER A 70 13.46 0.07 -2.56
CA SER A 70 12.82 0.27 -3.85
C SER A 70 12.48 -1.11 -4.41
N PRO A 71 11.26 -1.62 -4.22
CA PRO A 71 10.81 -2.78 -4.98
C PRO A 71 10.94 -2.52 -6.49
N ASN A 72 10.79 -3.56 -7.32
CA ASN A 72 10.61 -3.44 -8.78
C ASN A 72 9.26 -2.76 -9.14
N LEU A 73 8.73 -1.92 -8.26
CA LEU A 73 7.47 -1.21 -8.39
C LEU A 73 7.74 0.30 -8.44
N SER A 74 7.08 0.98 -9.36
CA SER A 74 7.13 2.44 -9.44
C SER A 74 6.52 3.10 -8.18
N PRO A 75 6.81 4.37 -7.91
CA PRO A 75 6.18 5.10 -6.80
C PRO A 75 4.64 5.02 -6.82
N GLY A 76 4.03 5.12 -8.01
CA GLY A 76 2.57 4.96 -8.17
C GLY A 76 2.09 3.55 -7.81
N GLN A 77 2.82 2.51 -8.22
CA GLN A 77 2.49 1.13 -7.82
C GLN A 77 2.66 0.91 -6.31
N ILE A 78 3.64 1.55 -5.66
CA ILE A 78 3.77 1.51 -4.20
C ILE A 78 2.54 2.16 -3.54
N GLN A 79 2.03 3.26 -4.09
CA GLN A 79 0.79 3.90 -3.60
C GLN A 79 -0.42 2.99 -3.77
N LEU A 80 -0.58 2.33 -4.93
CA LEU A 80 -1.65 1.37 -5.16
C LEU A 80 -1.57 0.16 -4.21
N LEU A 81 -0.36 -0.30 -3.88
CA LEU A 81 -0.16 -1.38 -2.91
C LEU A 81 -0.51 -0.93 -1.48
N ALA A 82 -0.19 0.32 -1.11
CA ALA A 82 -0.63 0.92 0.15
C ALA A 82 -2.16 1.10 0.21
N LEU A 83 -2.78 1.42 -0.92
CA LEU A 83 -4.24 1.48 -1.07
C LEU A 83 -4.87 0.11 -0.85
N ALA A 84 -4.39 -0.95 -1.52
CA ALA A 84 -4.85 -2.32 -1.30
C ALA A 84 -4.78 -2.73 0.18
N ARG A 85 -3.65 -2.45 0.85
CA ARG A 85 -3.48 -2.68 2.30
C ARG A 85 -4.52 -1.95 3.15
N SER A 86 -4.88 -0.72 2.78
CA SER A 86 -5.91 0.07 3.46
C SER A 86 -7.30 -0.54 3.30
N LEU A 87 -7.66 -0.91 2.07
CA LEU A 87 -8.93 -1.58 1.75
C LEU A 87 -9.06 -2.90 2.54
N LEU A 88 -7.99 -3.67 2.60
CA LEU A 88 -7.93 -4.93 3.34
C LEU A 88 -8.17 -4.77 4.85
N SER A 89 -7.76 -3.61 5.38
CA SER A 89 -7.93 -3.26 6.80
C SER A 89 -9.38 -2.86 7.15
N GLY A 90 -10.25 -2.66 6.14
CA GLY A 90 -11.66 -2.31 6.35
C GLY A 90 -11.89 -0.90 6.91
N LYS A 91 -10.91 0.00 6.82
CA LYS A 91 -11.02 1.35 7.35
C LYS A 91 -11.71 2.26 6.32
N LYS A 92 -12.82 2.89 6.74
CA LYS A 92 -13.69 3.73 5.89
C LYS A 92 -13.10 5.10 5.50
N THR A 93 -11.96 5.51 6.07
CA THR A 93 -11.39 6.85 5.83
C THR A 93 -9.90 6.74 5.59
N ILE A 94 -9.50 7.01 4.33
CA ILE A 94 -8.11 7.04 3.88
C ILE A 94 -7.69 8.51 3.87
N LEU A 95 -6.68 8.86 4.68
CA LEU A 95 -6.02 10.16 4.56
C LEU A 95 -4.82 9.96 3.64
N LEU A 96 -4.95 10.44 2.40
CA LEU A 96 -3.81 10.70 1.54
C LEU A 96 -3.12 11.94 2.09
N ASP A 97 -2.00 11.75 2.79
CA ASP A 97 -1.14 12.85 3.18
C ASP A 97 -0.30 13.22 1.95
N GLU A 98 -0.85 14.06 1.07
CA GLU A 98 -0.03 14.90 0.21
C GLU A 98 0.31 16.17 0.97
N ALA A 99 1.44 16.15 1.67
CA ALA A 99 2.11 17.36 2.08
C ALA A 99 3.57 17.31 1.62
N THR A 100 3.77 17.83 0.40
CA THR A 100 4.97 18.52 -0.12
C THR A 100 5.98 17.75 -0.99
N ALA A 101 6.17 18.28 -2.21
CA ALA A 101 7.41 18.37 -3.02
C ALA A 101 7.78 17.28 -4.05
N ALA A 102 7.16 17.33 -5.23
CA ALA A 102 7.83 17.07 -6.53
C ALA A 102 7.15 17.81 -7.71
N LEU A 103 6.64 19.02 -7.48
CA LEU A 103 6.31 19.97 -8.55
C LEU A 103 7.10 21.25 -8.29
N ASP A 104 8.41 21.15 -8.47
CA ASP A 104 9.21 22.31 -8.85
C ASP A 104 9.88 21.95 -10.17
N GLY A 105 9.62 22.75 -11.20
CA GLY A 105 10.26 22.66 -12.51
C GLY A 105 9.32 22.41 -13.69
N GLU A 106 8.97 23.51 -14.36
CA GLU A 106 8.55 23.63 -15.77
C GLU A 106 7.05 23.83 -16.10
N ASN A 107 6.88 24.98 -16.75
CA ASN A 107 5.78 25.40 -17.62
C ASN A 107 4.59 26.12 -16.98
N ARG A 108 4.89 27.22 -16.28
CA ARG A 108 4.08 28.45 -16.39
C ARG A 108 4.69 29.31 -17.50
N ARG A 109 4.01 29.40 -18.64
CA ARG A 109 4.13 30.57 -19.53
C ARG A 109 3.26 31.69 -18.96
#